data_AF-C0NHL1-F1
#
_entry.id   AF-C0NHL1-F1
#
_cell.length_a   1.000
_cell.length_b   1.000
_cell.length_c   1.000
_cell.angle_alpha   90.00
_cell.angle_beta   90.00
_cell.angle_gamma   90.00
#
_symmetry.space_group_name_H-M   'P 1'
#
loop_
_entity.id
_entity.type
_entity.pdbx_description
1 polymer ?
#
loop_
_entity_poly.entity_id
_entity_poly.type
_entity_poly.pdbx_seq_one_letter_code
_entity_poly.pdbx_strand_id
1 'polypeptide(L)'
;MASLSASAERIAKKSSEESETSISSTASVIDASNPFRLGFPAPLPALPVGHSSCDEKFPVSYDDIIREVTSLLKRWDISWVSVVVVSRRASAIVSDKRPTIIITAQAVKDDSWYLFVKDTQEYLLKSSLDKVCVEIHDPDGLKIPAHFPIEPEHPIVSVWQKLQKDIITVLTPLCWYSLSVVRRGYDNNAQSNPVTIIITSKYPSELSHTKRTIQLRCQQYNLDRIEETGLTPDHAASLNVGLVSPSNFDANFKREIIENALDSVRRHVEELQEQQGTEYLNDKQERALSKLQASMDAVNLEAQALNNLNRATGTVWAGSGFRSSNGFGMDWALVSLPNSRSFLNKLPTSKGLAALPPYIHPTLLFPDSRKVEECGPCEKGAIVFKSGRTTGLTSGTLSHVDTTVNFNGRTVSAWHVIGINNVPFCDSGDSGSWLIDENGKWVGLLFACPFPSYTGDGYAIPALELIKDIEALVGGRVEIPID
;
A
#
# COMPACT_ATOMS: atom_id res chain seq x y z
N MET A 1 47.30 14.14 -13.63
CA MET A 1 47.64 15.00 -12.48
C MET A 1 46.39 15.73 -12.01
N ALA A 2 45.64 15.12 -11.08
CA ALA A 2 44.65 15.77 -10.21
C ALA A 2 44.23 14.67 -9.22
N SER A 3 44.68 14.81 -7.98
CA SER A 3 44.54 13.85 -6.90
C SER A 3 43.07 13.69 -6.48
N LEU A 4 42.51 12.51 -6.71
CA LEU A 4 41.29 12.03 -6.07
C LEU A 4 41.70 11.16 -4.87
N SER A 5 42.00 11.78 -3.73
CA SER A 5 42.06 11.06 -2.45
C SER A 5 41.71 12.00 -1.31
N ALA A 6 41.12 11.42 -0.26
CA ALA A 6 40.68 12.06 0.99
C ALA A 6 39.27 12.68 1.00
N SER A 7 38.23 11.84 0.97
CA SER A 7 36.99 12.09 1.75
C SER A 7 36.20 10.81 2.07
N ALA A 8 36.83 9.62 2.06
CA ALA A 8 36.17 8.34 2.36
C ALA A 8 36.52 7.73 3.73
N GLU A 9 37.31 8.41 4.57
CA GLU A 9 37.67 7.91 5.91
C GLU A 9 37.17 8.84 7.00
N ARG A 10 35.88 8.76 7.34
CA ARG A 10 35.42 9.25 8.66
C ARG A 10 34.04 8.75 9.12
N ILE A 11 33.62 7.53 8.79
CA ILE A 11 32.50 6.89 9.50
C ILE A 11 32.80 5.40 9.69
N ALA A 12 33.82 5.10 10.48
CA ALA A 12 34.06 3.76 11.01
C ALA A 12 34.69 3.90 12.41
N LYS A 13 33.91 3.48 13.42
CA LYS A 13 34.21 3.32 14.87
C LYS A 13 33.37 4.21 15.78
N LYS A 14 32.14 3.76 16.03
CA LYS A 14 31.53 3.80 17.36
C LYS A 14 30.73 2.51 17.55
N SER A 15 31.48 1.43 17.74
CA SER A 15 31.01 0.19 18.34
C SER A 15 31.53 0.21 19.78
N SER A 16 30.66 0.51 20.75
CA SER A 16 30.90 0.20 22.16
C SER A 16 29.62 0.51 22.94
N GLU A 17 28.90 -0.57 23.27
CA GLU A 17 28.33 -0.78 24.60
C GLU A 17 27.48 0.38 25.15
N GLU A 18 26.26 0.53 24.63
CA GLU A 18 25.21 1.23 25.37
C GLU A 18 24.53 0.21 26.29
N SER A 19 25.01 0.24 27.52
CA SER A 19 24.40 -0.29 28.71
C SER A 19 22.91 0.10 28.79
N GLU A 20 22.10 -0.89 29.17
CA GLU A 20 20.70 -0.76 29.58
C GLU A 20 20.58 0.28 30.70
N THR A 21 20.51 1.55 30.31
CA THR A 21 20.16 2.64 31.21
C THR A 21 18.75 3.05 30.85
N SER A 22 17.87 2.69 31.78
CA SER A 22 16.45 2.97 31.81
C SER A 22 16.16 4.44 31.54
N ILE A 23 15.87 4.77 30.28
CA ILE A 23 15.28 6.06 29.89
C ILE A 23 13.82 6.02 30.36
N SER A 24 13.60 6.38 31.62
CA SER A 24 12.30 6.77 32.15
C SER A 24 11.94 8.16 31.61
N SER A 25 11.73 8.27 30.30
CA SER A 25 10.99 9.39 29.74
C SER A 25 9.52 9.06 29.88
N THR A 26 8.77 9.93 30.56
CA THR A 26 7.32 9.87 30.84
C THR A 26 6.45 9.98 29.59
N ALA A 27 6.81 9.29 28.51
CA ALA A 27 5.95 9.13 27.35
C ALA A 27 4.67 8.41 27.80
N SER A 28 3.52 9.03 27.53
CA SER A 28 2.24 8.40 27.83
C SER A 28 2.17 7.04 27.12
N VAL A 29 1.72 6.01 27.85
CA VAL A 29 1.51 4.68 27.27
C VAL A 29 0.32 4.68 26.30
N ILE A 30 -0.53 5.72 26.37
CA ILE A 30 -1.67 5.94 25.48
C ILE A 30 -1.21 6.83 24.31
N ASP A 31 -1.42 6.35 23.09
CA ASP A 31 -1.23 7.11 21.87
C ASP A 31 -2.49 7.93 21.57
N ALA A 32 -2.33 9.25 21.59
CA ALA A 32 -3.36 10.25 21.27
C ALA A 32 -2.96 11.15 20.10
N SER A 33 -2.04 10.68 19.25
CA SER A 33 -1.57 11.44 18.08
C SER A 33 -2.67 11.64 17.02
N ASN A 34 -3.67 10.77 16.97
CA ASN A 34 -4.78 10.84 16.01
C ASN A 34 -6.11 11.16 16.73
N PRO A 35 -6.80 12.26 16.39
CA PRO A 35 -8.04 12.65 17.07
C PRO A 35 -9.21 11.66 16.86
N PHE A 36 -9.12 10.78 15.86
CA PHE A 36 -10.12 9.78 15.54
C PHE A 36 -9.67 8.36 15.90
N ARG A 37 -8.53 8.22 16.59
CA ARG A 37 -7.98 6.93 17.00
C ARG A 37 -7.10 7.06 18.24
N LEU A 38 -7.47 6.34 19.29
CA LEU A 38 -6.78 6.36 20.57
C LEU A 38 -6.51 4.92 21.02
N GLY A 39 -5.41 4.67 21.72
CA GLY A 39 -5.15 3.33 22.24
C GLY A 39 -3.80 3.14 22.88
N PHE A 40 -3.50 1.91 23.30
CA PHE A 40 -2.21 1.53 23.86
C PHE A 40 -1.86 0.08 23.48
N PRO A 41 -0.55 -0.27 23.41
CA PRO A 41 0.62 0.55 23.75
C PRO A 41 1.00 1.57 22.67
N ALA A 42 1.41 2.77 23.11
CA ALA A 42 1.97 3.80 22.24
C ALA A 42 3.38 3.45 21.74
N PRO A 43 3.75 3.84 20.50
CA PRO A 43 2.87 4.34 19.46
C PRO A 43 2.05 3.20 18.84
N LEU A 44 0.80 3.49 18.49
CA LEU A 44 -0.09 2.55 17.81
C LEU A 44 0.44 2.20 16.42
N PRO A 45 0.18 0.98 15.91
CA PRO A 45 0.60 0.58 14.57
C PRO A 45 -0.06 1.44 13.49
N ALA A 46 0.68 1.75 12.43
CA ALA A 46 0.20 2.46 11.26
C ALA A 46 -0.97 1.73 10.57
N LEU A 47 -2.07 2.43 10.28
CA LEU A 47 -3.16 1.89 9.48
C LEU A 47 -2.80 1.70 7.99
N PRO A 48 -3.46 0.76 7.30
CA PRO A 48 -4.30 -0.29 7.85
C PRO A 48 -3.47 -1.39 8.51
N VAL A 49 -4.03 -1.98 9.55
CA VAL A 49 -3.40 -3.08 10.30
C VAL A 49 -4.26 -4.32 10.15
N GLY A 50 -3.70 -5.36 9.54
CA GLY A 50 -4.35 -6.66 9.47
C GLY A 50 -4.57 -7.23 10.87
N HIS A 51 -5.68 -7.93 11.05
CA HIS A 51 -6.01 -8.64 12.28
C HIS A 51 -6.54 -10.05 11.95
N SER A 52 -6.39 -10.96 12.90
CA SER A 52 -6.89 -12.33 12.81
C SER A 52 -7.73 -12.68 14.05
N SER A 53 -8.40 -13.84 14.03
CA SER A 53 -9.02 -14.40 15.23
C SER A 53 -7.98 -14.54 16.34
N CYS A 54 -8.45 -14.40 17.58
CA CYS A 54 -7.61 -14.49 18.77
C CYS A 54 -7.74 -15.90 19.38
N ASP A 55 -6.72 -16.73 19.21
CA ASP A 55 -6.73 -18.12 19.69
C ASP A 55 -6.10 -18.28 21.09
N GLU A 56 -5.59 -17.19 21.69
CA GLU A 56 -4.97 -17.25 23.01
C GLU A 56 -6.01 -17.54 24.11
N LYS A 57 -5.66 -18.43 25.04
CA LYS A 57 -6.49 -18.75 26.20
C LYS A 57 -6.10 -17.83 27.36
N PHE A 58 -7.02 -16.95 27.74
CA PHE A 58 -6.87 -16.06 28.89
C PHE A 58 -7.43 -16.68 30.17
N PRO A 59 -6.96 -16.23 31.35
CA PRO A 59 -7.56 -16.62 32.64
C PRO A 59 -9.01 -16.12 32.79
N VAL A 60 -9.40 -15.11 32.01
CA VAL A 60 -10.72 -14.49 31.99
C VAL A 60 -11.36 -14.76 30.62
N SER A 61 -12.65 -15.08 30.59
CA SER A 61 -13.39 -15.25 29.33
C SER A 61 -13.40 -13.95 28.52
N TYR A 62 -13.36 -14.06 27.19
CA TYR A 62 -13.57 -12.89 26.32
C TYR A 62 -14.90 -12.19 26.58
N ASP A 63 -15.95 -12.95 26.93
CA ASP A 63 -17.26 -12.39 27.27
C ASP A 63 -17.20 -11.52 28.54
N ASP A 64 -16.37 -11.92 29.51
CA ASP A 64 -16.17 -11.14 30.74
C ASP A 64 -15.41 -9.85 30.44
N ILE A 65 -14.36 -9.92 29.61
CA ILE A 65 -13.60 -8.74 29.16
C ILE A 65 -14.54 -7.78 28.42
N ILE A 66 -15.33 -8.27 27.46
CA ILE A 66 -16.27 -7.46 26.68
C ILE A 66 -17.33 -6.83 27.60
N ARG A 67 -17.84 -7.58 28.58
CA ARG A 67 -18.81 -7.06 29.56
C ARG A 67 -18.22 -5.91 30.39
N GLU A 68 -16.99 -6.03 30.87
CA GLU A 68 -16.37 -4.96 31.65
C GLU A 68 -16.04 -3.74 30.78
N VAL A 69 -15.50 -3.96 29.58
CA VAL A 69 -15.23 -2.87 28.62
C VAL A 69 -16.51 -2.13 28.25
N THR A 70 -17.61 -2.83 28.00
CA THR A 70 -18.90 -2.20 27.69
C THR A 70 -19.52 -1.49 28.90
N SER A 71 -19.26 -1.96 30.12
CA SER A 71 -19.62 -1.25 31.36
C SER A 71 -18.85 0.08 31.48
N LEU A 72 -17.56 0.08 31.15
CA LEU A 72 -16.74 1.30 31.12
C LEU A 72 -17.21 2.26 30.02
N LEU A 73 -17.55 1.78 28.82
CA LEU A 73 -18.11 2.62 27.76
C LEU A 73 -19.39 3.33 28.21
N LYS A 74 -20.30 2.61 28.89
CA LYS A 74 -21.53 3.21 29.46
C LYS A 74 -21.24 4.24 30.54
N ARG A 75 -20.25 3.99 31.40
CA ARG A 75 -19.86 4.93 32.47
C ARG A 75 -19.41 6.28 31.91
N TRP A 76 -18.71 6.25 30.78
CA TRP A 76 -18.18 7.42 30.10
C TRP A 76 -19.12 7.97 29.02
N ASP A 77 -20.38 7.51 28.96
CA ASP A 77 -21.40 7.92 27.98
C ASP A 77 -20.93 7.85 26.52
N ILE A 78 -20.08 6.86 26.20
CA ILE A 78 -19.58 6.66 24.84
C ILE A 78 -20.58 5.77 24.10
N SER A 79 -21.06 6.22 22.94
CA SER A 79 -21.84 5.37 22.03
C SER A 79 -20.90 4.57 21.12
N TRP A 80 -21.08 3.25 21.08
CA TRP A 80 -20.24 2.35 20.27
C TRP A 80 -21.06 1.49 19.32
N VAL A 81 -20.43 1.11 18.20
CA VAL A 81 -20.96 0.21 17.18
C VAL A 81 -20.53 -1.23 17.47
N SER A 82 -19.28 -1.44 17.87
CA SER A 82 -18.74 -2.78 18.13
C SER A 82 -17.60 -2.76 19.14
N VAL A 83 -17.46 -3.89 19.84
CA VAL A 83 -16.31 -4.23 20.69
C VAL A 83 -15.92 -5.65 20.34
N VAL A 84 -14.70 -5.85 19.84
CA VAL A 84 -14.20 -7.17 19.42
C VAL A 84 -12.79 -7.39 19.94
N VAL A 85 -12.45 -8.65 20.24
CA VAL A 85 -11.09 -9.04 20.61
C VAL A 85 -10.46 -9.76 19.42
N VAL A 86 -9.33 -9.24 18.95
CA VAL A 86 -8.60 -9.79 17.80
C VAL A 86 -7.13 -9.96 18.12
N SER A 87 -6.43 -10.78 17.35
CA SER A 87 -4.97 -10.80 17.36
C SER A 87 -4.44 -9.86 16.29
N ARG A 88 -3.70 -8.82 16.68
CA ARG A 88 -3.07 -7.87 15.74
C ARG A 88 -1.80 -7.29 16.31
N ARG A 89 -1.01 -6.64 15.45
CA ARG A 89 0.22 -5.97 15.86
C ARG A 89 -0.08 -4.93 16.96
N ALA A 90 0.66 -4.99 18.06
CA ALA A 90 0.38 -4.16 19.24
C ALA A 90 0.90 -2.71 19.12
N SER A 91 2.04 -2.52 18.48
CA SER A 91 2.73 -1.22 18.40
C SER A 91 3.41 -1.02 17.05
N ALA A 92 3.64 0.23 16.66
CA ALA A 92 4.47 0.53 15.48
C ALA A 92 5.93 0.09 15.64
N ILE A 93 6.42 -0.10 16.87
CA ILE A 93 7.83 -0.43 17.15
C ILE A 93 8.01 -1.94 17.31
N VAL A 94 7.02 -2.63 17.88
CA VAL A 94 7.10 -4.07 18.15
C VAL A 94 6.30 -4.83 17.09
N SER A 95 6.88 -5.88 16.53
CA SER A 95 6.25 -6.70 15.48
C SER A 95 5.34 -7.80 16.03
N ASP A 96 5.25 -7.96 17.34
CA ASP A 96 4.46 -9.00 17.97
C ASP A 96 2.96 -8.75 17.80
N LYS A 97 2.24 -9.83 17.47
CA LYS A 97 0.77 -9.82 17.52
C LYS A 97 0.37 -10.06 18.96
N ARG A 98 -0.53 -9.21 19.48
CA ARG A 98 -1.12 -9.35 20.79
C ARG A 98 -2.64 -9.30 20.70
N PRO A 99 -3.33 -9.92 21.66
CA PRO A 99 -4.77 -9.73 21.80
C PRO A 99 -5.08 -8.26 22.01
N THR A 100 -5.94 -7.73 21.16
CA THR A 100 -6.26 -6.31 21.09
C THR A 100 -7.77 -6.16 21.07
N ILE A 101 -8.28 -5.38 22.02
CA ILE A 101 -9.68 -4.97 22.07
C ILE A 101 -9.84 -3.81 21.09
N ILE A 102 -10.57 -4.04 20.01
CA ILE A 102 -10.95 -3.00 19.04
C ILE A 102 -12.35 -2.52 19.38
N ILE A 103 -12.47 -1.22 19.57
CA ILE A 103 -13.73 -0.53 19.82
C ILE A 103 -13.99 0.41 18.66
N THR A 104 -15.15 0.26 18.04
CA THR A 104 -15.63 1.17 17.00
C THR A 104 -16.66 2.07 17.64
N ALA A 105 -16.37 3.37 17.76
CA ALA A 105 -17.23 4.34 18.44
C ALA A 105 -17.15 5.70 17.77
N GLN A 106 -18.18 6.52 17.86
CA GLN A 106 -18.14 7.87 17.30
C GLN A 106 -17.22 8.76 18.15
N ALA A 107 -16.38 9.57 17.51
CA ALA A 107 -15.50 10.49 18.22
C ALA A 107 -16.31 11.52 19.01
N VAL A 108 -15.94 11.69 20.27
CA VAL A 108 -16.50 12.70 21.18
C VAL A 108 -15.53 13.88 21.27
N LYS A 109 -16.06 15.07 21.55
CA LYS A 109 -15.26 16.31 21.60
C LYS A 109 -14.58 16.55 22.95
N ASP A 110 -14.92 15.77 23.97
CA ASP A 110 -14.36 15.84 25.31
C ASP A 110 -13.32 14.73 25.55
N ASP A 111 -12.77 14.69 26.77
CA ASP A 111 -11.73 13.73 27.14
C ASP A 111 -12.28 12.32 27.44
N SER A 112 -13.55 12.02 27.18
CA SER A 112 -14.18 10.76 27.60
C SER A 112 -13.50 9.54 26.99
N TRP A 113 -13.04 9.61 25.74
CA TRP A 113 -12.22 8.54 25.14
C TRP A 113 -10.91 8.30 25.88
N TYR A 114 -10.21 9.38 26.25
CA TYR A 114 -8.95 9.29 26.97
C TYR A 114 -9.14 8.66 28.35
N LEU A 115 -10.13 9.15 29.08
CA LEU A 115 -10.47 8.63 30.41
C LEU A 115 -10.95 7.19 30.35
N PHE A 116 -11.75 6.83 29.35
CA PHE A 116 -12.16 5.45 29.09
C PHE A 116 -10.97 4.52 28.81
N VAL A 117 -10.05 4.90 27.92
CA VAL A 117 -8.87 4.06 27.59
C VAL A 117 -7.97 3.90 28.81
N LYS A 118 -7.82 4.95 29.61
CA LYS A 118 -7.08 4.91 30.88
C LYS A 118 -7.73 3.96 31.89
N ASP A 119 -9.03 4.07 32.12
CA ASP A 119 -9.77 3.17 33.03
C ASP A 119 -9.69 1.71 32.57
N THR A 120 -9.75 1.48 31.25
CA THR A 120 -9.63 0.15 30.66
C THR A 120 -8.22 -0.41 30.87
N GLN A 121 -7.19 0.41 30.71
CA GLN A 121 -5.81 0.02 31.02
C GLN A 121 -5.66 -0.40 32.49
N GLU A 122 -6.21 0.39 33.42
CA GLU A 122 -6.15 0.06 34.85
C GLU A 122 -6.89 -1.24 35.18
N TYR A 123 -8.03 -1.49 34.55
CA TYR A 123 -8.76 -2.75 34.67
C TYR A 123 -7.91 -3.94 34.20
N LEU A 124 -7.35 -3.84 32.99
CA LEU A 124 -6.55 -4.93 32.42
C LEU A 124 -5.32 -5.25 33.28
N LEU A 125 -4.65 -4.24 33.83
CA LEU A 125 -3.55 -4.43 34.78
C LEU A 125 -4.00 -5.13 36.07
N LYS A 126 -5.12 -4.70 36.67
CA LYS A 126 -5.69 -5.31 37.89
C LYS A 126 -6.12 -6.76 37.67
N SER A 127 -6.55 -7.10 36.46
CA SER A 127 -6.97 -8.45 36.07
C SER A 127 -5.84 -9.34 35.56
N SER A 128 -4.56 -8.91 35.64
CA SER A 128 -3.42 -9.65 35.10
C SER A 128 -3.55 -9.96 33.59
N LEU A 129 -4.09 -8.99 32.85
CA LEU A 129 -4.24 -8.98 31.40
C LEU A 129 -3.33 -7.93 30.77
N ASP A 130 -2.11 -7.76 31.31
CA ASP A 130 -1.12 -6.75 30.91
C ASP A 130 -0.64 -6.85 29.46
N LYS A 131 -0.85 -8.02 28.84
CA LYS A 131 -0.56 -8.26 27.41
C LYS A 131 -1.67 -7.79 26.47
N VAL A 132 -2.87 -7.53 26.99
CA VAL A 132 -4.02 -7.12 26.17
C VAL A 132 -3.91 -5.64 25.83
N CYS A 133 -4.03 -5.33 24.54
CA CYS A 133 -3.98 -3.98 23.98
C CYS A 133 -5.39 -3.43 23.78
N VAL A 134 -5.54 -2.12 23.66
CA VAL A 134 -6.84 -1.46 23.41
C VAL A 134 -6.69 -0.43 22.31
N GLU A 135 -7.62 -0.42 21.38
CA GLU A 135 -7.72 0.57 20.31
C GLU A 135 -9.19 0.99 20.14
N ILE A 136 -9.49 2.27 20.36
CA ILE A 136 -10.78 2.88 20.05
C ILE A 136 -10.62 3.78 18.82
N HIS A 137 -11.56 3.70 17.89
CA HIS A 137 -11.52 4.52 16.69
C HIS A 137 -12.91 4.88 16.15
N ASP A 138 -12.93 6.01 15.44
CA ASP A 138 -14.11 6.52 14.76
C ASP A 138 -14.12 6.03 13.31
N PRO A 139 -15.08 5.19 12.92
CA PRO A 139 -15.13 4.67 11.55
C PRO A 139 -15.36 5.79 10.52
N ASP A 140 -16.09 6.84 10.88
CA ASP A 140 -16.34 7.99 9.99
C ASP A 140 -15.12 8.91 9.95
N GLY A 141 -14.49 9.13 11.12
CA GLY A 141 -13.26 9.92 11.24
C GLY A 141 -12.05 9.29 10.56
N LEU A 142 -12.00 7.96 10.49
CA LEU A 142 -10.98 7.20 9.77
C LEU A 142 -11.36 6.85 8.33
N LYS A 143 -12.53 7.28 7.86
CA LYS A 143 -12.93 7.04 6.46
C LYS A 143 -11.86 7.67 5.55
N ILE A 144 -11.31 6.83 4.69
CA ILE A 144 -10.32 7.25 3.71
C ILE A 144 -11.09 7.88 2.54
N PRO A 145 -10.84 9.16 2.22
CA PRO A 145 -11.49 9.78 1.07
C PRO A 145 -10.98 9.15 -0.22
N ALA A 146 -11.90 8.89 -1.12
CA ALA A 146 -11.62 8.34 -2.44
C ALA A 146 -10.88 9.36 -3.30
N HIS A 147 -10.02 8.88 -4.19
CA HIS A 147 -9.43 9.68 -5.26
C HIS A 147 -10.14 9.38 -6.58
N PHE A 148 -10.35 10.43 -7.38
CA PHE A 148 -10.87 10.31 -8.73
C PHE A 148 -10.04 11.19 -9.68
N PRO A 149 -9.91 10.80 -10.96
CA PRO A 149 -9.29 11.64 -11.96
C PRO A 149 -10.05 12.96 -12.12
N ILE A 150 -9.32 14.01 -12.46
CA ILE A 150 -9.89 15.31 -12.82
C ILE A 150 -10.30 15.26 -14.28
N GLU A 151 -11.46 15.80 -14.61
CA GLU A 151 -11.97 15.87 -15.98
C GLU A 151 -11.07 16.74 -16.87
N PRO A 152 -10.89 16.40 -18.15
CA PRO A 152 -10.02 17.14 -19.05
C PRO A 152 -10.41 18.61 -19.21
N GLU A 153 -11.69 18.94 -19.07
CA GLU A 153 -12.23 20.29 -19.21
C GLU A 153 -12.07 21.13 -17.93
N HIS A 154 -11.66 20.55 -16.80
CA HIS A 154 -11.55 21.30 -15.56
C HIS A 154 -10.49 22.41 -15.69
N PRO A 155 -10.75 23.65 -15.23
CA PRO A 155 -9.84 24.78 -15.42
C PRO A 155 -8.40 24.53 -14.97
N ILE A 156 -8.21 23.75 -13.89
CA ILE A 156 -6.89 23.42 -13.37
C ILE A 156 -6.00 22.71 -14.41
N VAL A 157 -6.57 21.87 -15.29
CA VAL A 157 -5.80 21.08 -16.26
C VAL A 157 -5.01 22.01 -17.19
N SER A 158 -5.65 23.10 -17.65
CA SER A 158 -5.06 24.08 -18.56
C SER A 158 -3.93 24.92 -17.94
N VAL A 159 -3.96 25.11 -16.62
CA VAL A 159 -2.98 25.95 -15.90
C VAL A 159 -1.96 25.14 -15.09
N TRP A 160 -2.19 23.83 -14.94
CA TRP A 160 -1.48 22.98 -13.99
C TRP A 160 0.03 23.06 -14.14
N GLN A 161 0.56 22.94 -15.35
CA GLN A 161 2.01 22.96 -15.58
C GLN A 161 2.69 24.24 -15.06
N LYS A 162 2.00 25.40 -15.12
CA LYS A 162 2.52 26.68 -14.61
C LYS A 162 2.36 26.76 -13.10
N LEU A 163 1.16 26.44 -12.59
CA LEU A 163 0.86 26.42 -11.16
C LEU A 163 1.77 25.45 -10.39
N GLN A 164 2.01 24.27 -10.95
CA GLN A 164 2.90 23.24 -10.42
C GLN A 164 4.31 23.80 -10.21
N LYS A 165 4.87 24.53 -11.20
CA LYS A 165 6.19 25.18 -11.06
C LYS A 165 6.18 26.21 -9.94
N ASP A 166 5.14 27.03 -9.85
CA ASP A 166 5.03 28.04 -8.80
C ASP A 166 4.93 27.41 -7.41
N ILE A 167 4.17 26.34 -7.24
CA ILE A 167 4.07 25.59 -5.98
C ILE A 167 5.41 24.96 -5.63
N ILE A 168 6.12 24.36 -6.60
CA ILE A 168 7.47 23.81 -6.39
C ILE A 168 8.43 24.86 -5.84
N THR A 169 8.37 26.12 -6.28
CA THR A 169 9.24 27.18 -5.72
C THR A 169 8.99 27.40 -4.22
N VAL A 170 7.75 27.25 -3.77
CA VAL A 170 7.36 27.35 -2.35
C VAL A 170 7.81 26.12 -1.56
N LEU A 171 7.77 24.94 -2.18
CA LEU A 171 8.13 23.66 -1.55
C LEU A 171 9.63 23.38 -1.56
N THR A 172 10.42 24.01 -2.44
CA THR A 172 11.86 23.80 -2.60
C THR A 172 12.66 23.80 -1.28
N PRO A 173 12.46 24.73 -0.32
CA PRO A 173 13.20 24.71 0.95
C PRO A 173 12.75 23.63 1.94
N LEU A 174 11.68 22.89 1.64
CA LEU A 174 11.05 21.94 2.56
C LEU A 174 11.32 20.50 2.16
N CYS A 175 11.15 19.59 3.12
CA CYS A 175 11.15 18.16 2.81
C CYS A 175 9.78 17.80 2.21
N TRP A 176 9.72 17.46 0.93
CA TRP A 176 8.51 16.98 0.26
C TRP A 176 8.88 15.89 -0.76
N TYR A 177 7.92 15.01 -1.07
CA TYR A 177 8.13 13.83 -1.92
C TYR A 177 7.33 13.87 -3.22
N SER A 178 6.07 14.33 -3.19
CA SER A 178 5.28 14.47 -4.41
C SER A 178 4.26 15.59 -4.34
N LEU A 179 3.89 16.09 -5.52
CA LEU A 179 2.88 17.10 -5.77
C LEU A 179 1.94 16.58 -6.87
N SER A 180 0.69 16.32 -6.49
CA SER A 180 -0.34 15.74 -7.35
C SER A 180 -1.63 16.54 -7.24
N VAL A 181 -2.57 16.33 -8.15
CA VAL A 181 -3.91 16.91 -8.05
C VAL A 181 -4.95 15.91 -8.53
N VAL A 182 -5.98 15.72 -7.72
CA VAL A 182 -7.06 14.74 -7.92
C VAL A 182 -8.39 15.34 -7.45
N ARG A 183 -9.51 14.72 -7.79
CA ARG A 183 -10.74 14.93 -7.02
C ARG A 183 -10.69 14.03 -5.79
N ARG A 184 -10.96 14.59 -4.62
CA ARG A 184 -10.82 13.89 -3.35
C ARG A 184 -12.01 14.14 -2.43
N GLY A 185 -12.67 13.08 -1.97
CA GLY A 185 -13.75 13.22 -1.01
C GLY A 185 -14.47 11.91 -0.72
N TYR A 186 -15.67 12.02 -0.16
CA TYR A 186 -16.41 10.88 0.38
C TYR A 186 -17.64 10.50 -0.44
N ASP A 187 -17.97 11.29 -1.46
CA ASP A 187 -19.07 11.01 -2.38
C ASP A 187 -18.61 9.98 -3.44
N ASN A 188 -19.47 9.03 -3.77
CA ASN A 188 -19.20 8.07 -4.84
C ASN A 188 -19.23 8.73 -6.22
N ASN A 189 -19.92 9.86 -6.37
CA ASN A 189 -19.87 10.69 -7.56
C ASN A 189 -18.60 11.55 -7.53
N ALA A 190 -17.66 11.26 -8.44
CA ALA A 190 -16.41 12.00 -8.60
C ALA A 190 -16.63 13.52 -8.64
N GLN A 191 -17.61 14.00 -9.42
CA GLN A 191 -17.87 15.44 -9.64
C GLN A 191 -18.38 16.17 -8.39
N SER A 192 -18.99 15.46 -7.45
CA SER A 192 -19.40 16.02 -6.16
C SER A 192 -18.20 16.30 -5.24
N ASN A 193 -17.04 15.69 -5.52
CA ASN A 193 -15.85 15.85 -4.71
C ASN A 193 -14.98 17.02 -5.20
N PRO A 194 -14.36 17.78 -4.28
CA PRO A 194 -13.51 18.91 -4.63
C PRO A 194 -12.22 18.48 -5.33
N VAL A 195 -11.74 19.32 -6.25
CA VAL A 195 -10.37 19.21 -6.77
C VAL A 195 -9.39 19.61 -5.68
N THR A 196 -8.48 18.71 -5.35
CA THR A 196 -7.56 18.79 -4.22
C THR A 196 -6.12 18.63 -4.70
N ILE A 197 -5.28 19.62 -4.38
CA ILE A 197 -3.83 19.51 -4.53
C ILE A 197 -3.30 18.70 -3.34
N ILE A 198 -2.59 17.61 -3.62
CA ILE A 198 -2.01 16.73 -2.62
C ILE A 198 -0.50 16.90 -2.62
N ILE A 199 0.05 17.15 -1.42
CA ILE A 199 1.48 17.29 -1.19
C ILE A 199 1.88 16.23 -0.18
N THR A 200 2.77 15.33 -0.56
CA THR A 200 3.31 14.32 0.36
C THR A 200 4.66 14.76 0.90
N SER A 201 4.92 14.51 2.18
CA SER A 201 6.14 14.93 2.87
C SER A 201 6.45 13.97 4.02
N LYS A 202 7.72 13.91 4.41
CA LYS A 202 8.14 13.26 5.65
C LYS A 202 7.61 13.97 6.90
N TYR A 203 7.44 15.29 6.81
CA TYR A 203 7.02 16.17 7.90
C TYR A 203 5.83 17.02 7.42
N PRO A 204 4.62 16.44 7.24
CA PRO A 204 3.46 17.18 6.73
C PRO A 204 3.10 18.42 7.55
N SER A 205 3.36 18.41 8.87
CA SER A 205 3.15 19.57 9.75
C SER A 205 4.01 20.77 9.35
N GLU A 206 5.22 20.55 8.81
CA GLU A 206 6.06 21.62 8.28
C GLU A 206 5.46 22.24 7.03
N LEU A 207 4.58 21.57 6.28
CA LEU A 207 3.96 22.18 5.09
C LEU A 207 2.89 23.23 5.44
N SER A 208 2.36 23.23 6.66
CA SER A 208 1.23 24.08 7.08
C SER A 208 1.46 25.58 6.83
N HIS A 209 2.68 26.09 7.05
CA HIS A 209 3.02 27.50 6.83
C HIS A 209 3.02 27.91 5.34
N THR A 210 3.14 26.95 4.42
CA THR A 210 3.10 27.23 2.97
C THR A 210 1.69 27.41 2.42
N LYS A 211 0.67 26.97 3.17
CA LYS A 211 -0.73 26.96 2.75
C LYS A 211 -1.18 28.29 2.16
N ARG A 212 -0.96 29.39 2.90
CA ARG A 212 -1.42 30.71 2.46
C ARG A 212 -0.75 31.13 1.16
N THR A 213 0.54 30.85 1.01
CA THR A 213 1.30 31.14 -0.20
C THR A 213 0.78 30.33 -1.38
N ILE A 214 0.53 29.04 -1.20
CA ILE A 214 -0.02 28.17 -2.25
C ILE A 214 -1.42 28.63 -2.66
N GLN A 215 -2.28 28.98 -1.71
CA GLN A 215 -3.61 29.56 -2.01
C GLN A 215 -3.50 30.83 -2.85
N LEU A 216 -2.58 31.74 -2.50
CA LEU A 216 -2.34 32.96 -3.27
C LEU A 216 -1.82 32.65 -4.68
N ARG A 217 -0.99 31.61 -4.86
CA ARG A 217 -0.56 31.16 -6.19
C ARG A 217 -1.76 30.66 -7.00
N CYS A 218 -2.60 29.79 -6.46
CA CYS A 218 -3.78 29.31 -7.15
C CYS A 218 -4.76 30.43 -7.55
N GLN A 219 -4.95 31.44 -6.68
CA GLN A 219 -5.76 32.62 -7.00
C GLN A 219 -5.22 33.42 -8.19
N GLN A 220 -3.90 33.49 -8.39
CA GLN A 220 -3.30 34.14 -9.56
C GLN A 220 -3.67 33.43 -10.88
N TYR A 221 -4.13 32.19 -10.82
CA TYR A 221 -4.64 31.41 -11.95
C TYR A 221 -6.18 31.34 -11.98
N ASN A 222 -6.88 32.19 -11.23
CA ASN A 222 -8.35 32.22 -11.12
C ASN A 222 -8.95 30.91 -10.58
N LEU A 223 -8.22 30.21 -9.70
CA LEU A 223 -8.75 29.08 -8.94
C LEU A 223 -9.21 29.56 -7.55
N ASP A 224 -10.50 29.85 -7.43
CA ASP A 224 -11.12 30.34 -6.19
C ASP A 224 -11.64 29.19 -5.29
N ARG A 225 -11.94 29.50 -4.01
CA ARG A 225 -12.51 28.59 -2.98
C ARG A 225 -11.62 27.40 -2.57
N ILE A 226 -10.37 27.68 -2.24
CA ILE A 226 -9.41 26.64 -1.79
C ILE A 226 -9.56 26.39 -0.29
N GLU A 227 -10.22 25.28 0.04
CA GLU A 227 -10.35 24.77 1.41
C GLU A 227 -9.22 23.79 1.76
N GLU A 228 -8.87 23.70 3.05
CA GLU A 228 -7.86 22.75 3.53
C GLU A 228 -8.52 21.44 3.94
N THR A 229 -8.03 20.32 3.39
CA THR A 229 -8.32 18.98 3.90
C THR A 229 -7.00 18.26 4.13
N GLY A 230 -6.44 18.36 5.34
CA GLY A 230 -5.24 17.62 5.71
C GLY A 230 -5.59 16.21 6.18
N LEU A 231 -5.01 15.19 5.58
CA LEU A 231 -4.61 13.99 6.34
C LEU A 231 -3.13 14.18 6.65
N THR A 232 -2.73 14.01 7.90
CA THR A 232 -1.35 13.69 8.26
C THR A 232 -1.18 12.19 8.06
N PRO A 233 -0.54 11.70 6.98
CA PRO A 233 -0.14 10.31 6.95
C PRO A 233 1.10 10.27 7.84
N ASP A 234 0.95 9.90 9.12
CA ASP A 234 2.07 9.61 10.02
C ASP A 234 2.96 8.46 9.48
N HIS A 235 2.65 7.91 8.30
CA HIS A 235 3.27 6.74 7.70
C HIS A 235 4.38 7.05 6.69
N ALA A 236 4.67 8.32 6.38
CA ALA A 236 5.88 8.63 5.62
C ALA A 236 7.16 8.21 6.37
N ALA A 237 7.09 8.07 7.70
CA ALA A 237 8.19 7.59 8.53
C ALA A 237 8.46 6.07 8.39
N SER A 238 7.50 5.25 7.94
CA SER A 238 7.70 3.80 7.75
C SER A 238 8.29 3.42 6.39
N LEU A 239 8.70 4.40 5.57
CA LEU A 239 9.40 4.17 4.30
C LEU A 239 10.86 3.70 4.46
N ASN A 240 11.26 3.24 5.65
CA ASN A 240 12.48 2.44 5.83
C ASN A 240 12.29 1.06 5.19
N VAL A 241 12.19 1.04 3.86
CA VAL A 241 12.24 -0.18 3.07
C VAL A 241 13.67 -0.69 3.14
N GLY A 242 13.94 -1.58 4.09
CA GLY A 242 15.16 -2.37 4.07
C GLY A 242 15.23 -3.09 2.73
N LEU A 243 16.33 -2.90 1.99
CA LEU A 243 16.64 -3.67 0.78
C LEU A 243 16.97 -5.11 1.16
N VAL A 244 15.95 -5.89 1.54
CA VAL A 244 16.01 -7.34 1.46
C VAL A 244 15.80 -7.67 -0.02
N SER A 245 16.61 -8.56 -0.58
CA SER A 245 16.42 -9.01 -1.98
C SER A 245 14.94 -9.30 -2.21
N PRO A 246 14.27 -8.61 -3.16
CA PRO A 246 12.85 -8.84 -3.46
C PRO A 246 12.58 -10.33 -3.63
N SER A 247 13.50 -11.08 -4.24
CA SER A 247 13.37 -12.53 -4.40
C SER A 247 13.23 -13.32 -3.09
N ASN A 248 13.93 -12.94 -2.02
CA ASN A 248 13.80 -13.62 -0.73
C ASN A 248 12.51 -13.21 -0.03
N PHE A 249 12.19 -11.91 -0.03
CA PHE A 249 10.95 -11.42 0.55
C PHE A 249 9.73 -12.03 -0.18
N ASP A 250 9.73 -11.99 -1.51
CA ASP A 250 8.68 -12.54 -2.36
C ASP A 250 8.57 -14.06 -2.23
N ALA A 251 9.68 -14.79 -2.14
CA ALA A 251 9.65 -16.22 -1.90
C ALA A 251 9.09 -16.55 -0.51
N ASN A 252 9.45 -15.78 0.52
CA ASN A 252 8.92 -15.97 1.87
C ASN A 252 7.44 -15.60 1.95
N PHE A 253 7.02 -14.50 1.32
CA PHE A 253 5.62 -14.08 1.23
C PHE A 253 4.78 -15.11 0.47
N LYS A 254 5.26 -15.58 -0.67
CA LYS A 254 4.58 -16.64 -1.43
C LYS A 254 4.53 -17.95 -0.64
N ARG A 255 5.57 -18.27 0.12
CA ARG A 255 5.58 -19.42 1.03
C ARG A 255 4.51 -19.28 2.10
N GLU A 256 4.39 -18.12 2.75
CA GLU A 256 3.35 -17.86 3.75
C GLU A 256 1.94 -18.01 3.17
N ILE A 257 1.69 -17.51 1.95
CA ILE A 257 0.39 -17.71 1.25
C ILE A 257 0.12 -19.20 1.03
N ILE A 258 1.12 -19.96 0.57
CA ILE A 258 1.00 -21.40 0.31
C ILE A 258 0.77 -22.16 1.63
N GLU A 259 1.49 -21.82 2.69
CA GLU A 259 1.33 -22.42 4.03
C GLU A 259 -0.07 -22.16 4.58
N ASN A 260 -0.56 -20.92 4.51
CA ASN A 260 -1.92 -20.57 4.90
C ASN A 260 -2.99 -21.31 4.08
N ALA A 261 -2.77 -21.48 2.76
CA ALA A 261 -3.66 -22.26 1.90
C ALA A 261 -3.64 -23.75 2.27
N LEU A 262 -2.47 -24.32 2.57
CA LEU A 262 -2.34 -25.71 3.04
C LEU A 262 -3.04 -25.93 4.38
N ASP A 263 -2.82 -25.04 5.35
CA ASP A 263 -3.46 -25.11 6.66
C ASP A 263 -4.98 -24.97 6.54
N SER A 264 -5.45 -24.09 5.66
CA SER A 264 -6.88 -23.96 5.35
C SER A 264 -7.44 -25.27 4.78
N VAL A 265 -6.81 -25.85 3.75
CA VAL A 265 -7.29 -27.10 3.15
C VAL A 265 -7.22 -28.26 4.15
N ARG A 266 -6.15 -28.36 4.94
CA ARG A 266 -5.99 -29.39 5.98
C ARG A 266 -7.11 -29.33 7.01
N ARG A 267 -7.45 -28.13 7.50
CA ARG A 267 -8.55 -27.95 8.46
C ARG A 267 -9.88 -28.45 7.90
N HIS A 268 -10.20 -28.14 6.64
CA HIS A 268 -11.43 -28.62 6.00
C HIS A 268 -11.43 -30.15 5.81
N VAL A 269 -10.26 -30.77 5.58
CA VAL A 269 -10.14 -32.23 5.49
C VAL A 269 -10.35 -32.88 6.86
N GLU A 270 -9.73 -32.34 7.91
CA GLU A 270 -9.89 -32.80 9.29
C GLU A 270 -11.36 -32.70 9.74
N GLU A 271 -12.04 -31.58 9.47
CA GLU A 271 -13.46 -31.39 9.76
C GLU A 271 -14.37 -32.44 9.08
N LEU A 272 -14.06 -32.81 7.83
CA LEU A 272 -14.81 -33.86 7.13
C LEU A 272 -14.49 -35.27 7.65
N GLN A 273 -13.25 -35.51 8.08
CA GLN A 273 -12.82 -36.80 8.66
C GLN A 273 -13.38 -37.01 10.06
N GLU A 274 -13.50 -35.96 10.87
CA GLU A 274 -14.16 -36.04 12.18
C GLU A 274 -15.64 -36.41 12.02
N GLN A 275 -16.33 -35.89 11.00
CA GLN A 275 -17.70 -36.29 10.65
C GLN A 275 -17.80 -37.76 10.23
N GLN A 276 -16.78 -38.31 9.55
CA GLN A 276 -16.69 -39.73 9.17
C GLN A 276 -16.61 -40.65 10.40
N GLY A 277 -15.98 -40.19 11.49
CA GLY A 277 -15.93 -40.93 12.75
C GLY A 277 -17.31 -41.18 13.37
N THR A 278 -18.32 -40.39 12.97
CA THR A 278 -19.70 -40.52 13.47
C THR A 278 -20.66 -41.24 12.53
N GLU A 279 -20.47 -41.20 11.20
CA GLU A 279 -21.35 -41.81 10.19
C GLU A 279 -20.60 -42.08 8.87
N TYR A 280 -21.09 -43.03 8.05
CA TYR A 280 -20.59 -43.22 6.69
C TYR A 280 -20.80 -41.94 5.87
N LEU A 281 -19.76 -41.50 5.15
CA LEU A 281 -19.83 -40.33 4.26
C LEU A 281 -20.87 -40.59 3.16
N ASN A 282 -21.69 -39.58 2.87
CA ASN A 282 -22.55 -39.62 1.68
C ASN A 282 -21.75 -39.26 0.41
N ASP A 283 -22.27 -39.63 -0.77
CA ASP A 283 -21.64 -39.36 -2.08
C ASP A 283 -21.22 -37.90 -2.31
N LYS A 284 -21.90 -36.95 -1.64
CA LYS A 284 -21.59 -35.52 -1.73
C LYS A 284 -20.34 -35.18 -0.91
N GLN A 285 -20.21 -35.74 0.29
CA GLN A 285 -19.03 -35.58 1.13
C GLN A 285 -17.80 -36.26 0.51
N GLU A 286 -17.94 -37.46 -0.07
CA GLU A 286 -16.83 -38.13 -0.77
C GLU A 286 -16.31 -37.29 -1.96
N ARG A 287 -17.23 -36.70 -2.73
CA ARG A 287 -16.88 -35.77 -3.82
C ARG A 287 -16.20 -34.50 -3.30
N ALA A 288 -16.61 -33.98 -2.14
CA ALA A 288 -15.98 -32.82 -1.52
C ALA A 288 -14.56 -33.15 -1.05
N LEU A 289 -14.37 -34.29 -0.37
CA LEU A 289 -13.07 -34.78 0.10
C LEU A 289 -12.11 -35.00 -1.08
N SER A 290 -12.58 -35.60 -2.17
CA SER A 290 -11.78 -35.80 -3.39
C SER A 290 -11.30 -34.47 -4.00
N LYS A 291 -12.15 -33.44 -4.01
CA LYS A 291 -11.78 -32.10 -4.49
C LYS A 291 -10.77 -31.41 -3.56
N LEU A 292 -10.95 -31.55 -2.25
CA LEU A 292 -10.02 -31.00 -1.25
C LEU A 292 -8.65 -31.68 -1.35
N GLN A 293 -8.61 -33.00 -1.52
CA GLN A 293 -7.37 -33.75 -1.72
C GLN A 293 -6.62 -33.30 -2.98
N ALA A 294 -7.33 -33.16 -4.10
CA ALA A 294 -6.74 -32.63 -5.34
C ALA A 294 -6.22 -31.19 -5.19
N SER A 295 -6.95 -30.36 -4.42
CA SER A 295 -6.49 -29.01 -4.07
C SER A 295 -5.23 -29.03 -3.21
N MET A 296 -5.16 -29.93 -2.22
CA MET A 296 -3.98 -30.10 -1.37
C MET A 296 -2.77 -30.56 -2.18
N ASP A 297 -2.93 -31.53 -3.08
CA ASP A 297 -1.87 -32.00 -3.96
C ASP A 297 -1.36 -30.88 -4.89
N ALA A 298 -2.28 -30.07 -5.45
CA ALA A 298 -1.91 -28.92 -6.29
C ALA A 298 -1.10 -27.87 -5.51
N VAL A 299 -1.51 -27.55 -4.28
CA VAL A 299 -0.80 -26.58 -3.42
C VAL A 299 0.55 -27.14 -2.96
N ASN A 300 0.63 -28.44 -2.62
CA ASN A 300 1.89 -29.11 -2.27
C ASN A 300 2.89 -29.11 -3.43
N LEU A 301 2.41 -29.33 -4.66
CA LEU A 301 3.25 -29.25 -5.86
C LEU A 301 3.80 -27.84 -6.05
N GLU A 302 2.98 -26.81 -5.82
CA GLU A 302 3.43 -25.41 -5.85
C GLU A 302 4.46 -25.11 -4.74
N ALA A 303 4.24 -25.64 -3.53
CA ALA A 303 5.18 -25.51 -2.41
C ALA A 303 6.55 -26.13 -2.72
N GLN A 304 6.56 -27.33 -3.31
CA GLN A 304 7.79 -28.00 -3.74
C GLN A 304 8.50 -27.21 -4.84
N ALA A 305 7.75 -26.71 -5.83
CA ALA A 305 8.30 -25.86 -6.88
C ALA A 305 8.95 -24.59 -6.31
N LEU A 306 8.32 -23.96 -5.31
CA LEU A 306 8.86 -22.78 -4.64
C LEU A 306 10.14 -23.09 -3.84
N ASN A 307 10.20 -24.23 -3.15
CA ASN A 307 11.38 -24.64 -2.38
C ASN A 307 12.58 -24.98 -3.27
N ASN A 308 12.33 -25.52 -4.47
CA ASN A 308 13.37 -25.82 -5.46
C ASN A 308 13.71 -24.62 -6.36
N LEU A 309 12.98 -23.50 -6.23
CA LEU A 309 13.18 -22.33 -7.08
C LEU A 309 14.55 -21.70 -6.80
N ASN A 310 15.38 -21.57 -7.84
CA ASN A 310 16.59 -20.77 -7.76
C ASN A 310 16.20 -19.31 -7.47
N ARG A 311 16.57 -18.83 -6.27
CA ARG A 311 16.24 -17.49 -5.77
C ARG A 311 17.06 -16.37 -6.42
N ALA A 312 18.14 -16.72 -7.13
CA ALA A 312 18.87 -15.78 -7.94
C ALA A 312 18.02 -15.44 -9.17
N THR A 313 17.47 -14.22 -9.18
CA THR A 313 16.68 -13.75 -10.33
C THR A 313 17.54 -13.67 -11.60
N GLY A 314 18.81 -13.32 -11.42
CA GLY A 314 19.78 -13.05 -12.47
C GLY A 314 20.82 -12.06 -11.96
N THR A 315 21.56 -11.46 -12.87
CA THR A 315 22.55 -10.41 -12.54
C THR A 315 22.10 -9.09 -13.15
N VAL A 316 22.06 -8.02 -12.36
CA VAL A 316 21.81 -6.67 -12.88
C VAL A 316 22.93 -6.34 -13.87
N TRP A 317 22.54 -6.11 -15.13
CA TRP A 317 23.46 -5.82 -16.23
C TRP A 317 23.58 -4.32 -16.48
N ALA A 318 22.46 -3.59 -16.41
CA ALA A 318 22.42 -2.14 -16.54
C ALA A 318 21.30 -1.56 -15.65
N GLY A 319 21.39 -0.28 -15.34
CA GLY A 319 20.36 0.42 -14.57
C GLY A 319 20.26 1.90 -14.92
N SER A 320 19.11 2.48 -14.60
CA SER A 320 18.82 3.89 -14.85
C SER A 320 19.70 4.86 -14.05
N GLY A 321 20.16 4.44 -12.86
CA GLY A 321 20.77 5.35 -11.91
C GLY A 321 19.81 6.49 -11.56
N PHE A 322 20.29 7.73 -11.57
CA PHE A 322 19.48 8.93 -11.26
C PHE A 322 19.18 9.78 -12.49
N ARG A 323 19.00 9.13 -13.65
CA ARG A 323 18.71 9.80 -14.93
C ARG A 323 17.24 10.19 -15.04
N SER A 324 16.98 11.08 -15.99
CA SER A 324 15.63 11.45 -16.41
C SER A 324 15.57 11.53 -17.93
N SER A 325 14.47 11.06 -18.54
CA SER A 325 14.14 11.26 -19.95
C SER A 325 12.88 12.08 -20.06
N ASN A 326 12.91 13.15 -20.87
CA ASN A 326 11.77 14.04 -21.10
C ASN A 326 11.09 14.54 -19.79
N GLY A 327 11.90 14.78 -18.76
CA GLY A 327 11.42 15.19 -17.43
C GLY A 327 10.93 14.06 -16.53
N PHE A 328 10.71 12.84 -17.03
CA PHE A 328 10.38 11.67 -16.22
C PHE A 328 11.62 11.09 -15.54
N GLY A 329 11.49 10.72 -14.27
CA GLY A 329 12.56 10.05 -13.52
C GLY A 329 12.63 8.60 -13.99
N MET A 330 13.82 8.13 -14.34
CA MET A 330 13.99 6.76 -14.82
C MET A 330 14.29 5.85 -13.64
N ASP A 331 13.44 4.85 -13.42
CA ASP A 331 13.61 3.82 -12.39
C ASP A 331 13.45 2.44 -13.04
N TRP A 332 14.56 1.93 -13.58
CA TRP A 332 14.60 0.63 -14.23
C TRP A 332 15.96 -0.02 -14.08
N ALA A 333 15.98 -1.36 -14.14
CA ALA A 333 17.17 -2.16 -14.23
C ALA A 333 16.97 -3.29 -15.24
N LEU A 334 17.97 -3.53 -16.10
CA LEU A 334 18.04 -4.70 -16.96
C LEU A 334 18.72 -5.82 -16.19
N VAL A 335 18.06 -6.96 -16.09
CA VAL A 335 18.56 -8.14 -15.39
C VAL A 335 18.84 -9.23 -16.42
N SER A 336 20.10 -9.68 -16.47
CA SER A 336 20.48 -10.85 -17.26
C SER A 336 19.99 -12.11 -16.57
N LEU A 337 19.12 -12.85 -17.24
CA LEU A 337 18.48 -14.05 -16.72
C LEU A 337 19.27 -15.30 -17.13
N PRO A 338 19.36 -16.33 -16.27
CA PRO A 338 19.90 -17.62 -16.68
C PRO A 338 18.95 -18.30 -17.68
N ASN A 339 19.51 -19.02 -18.67
CA ASN A 339 18.75 -19.72 -19.72
C ASN A 339 17.70 -20.71 -19.18
N SER A 340 17.88 -21.21 -17.95
CA SER A 340 16.91 -22.09 -17.28
C SER A 340 15.62 -21.38 -16.87
N ARG A 341 15.56 -20.05 -16.97
CA ARG A 341 14.44 -19.23 -16.54
C ARG A 341 13.75 -18.60 -17.74
N SER A 342 12.73 -19.27 -18.27
CA SER A 342 11.86 -18.67 -19.28
C SER A 342 10.84 -17.75 -18.60
N PHE A 343 10.88 -16.46 -18.95
CA PHE A 343 9.78 -15.55 -18.69
C PHE A 343 9.10 -15.24 -20.02
N LEU A 344 7.78 -15.32 -20.02
CA LEU A 344 6.95 -14.84 -21.12
C LEU A 344 6.13 -13.68 -20.59
N ASN A 345 6.10 -12.57 -21.34
CA ASN A 345 5.25 -11.41 -21.05
C ASN A 345 3.79 -11.73 -21.38
N LYS A 346 3.20 -12.61 -20.57
CA LYS A 346 1.83 -13.10 -20.76
C LYS A 346 0.83 -12.06 -20.28
N LEU A 347 -0.17 -11.81 -21.10
CA LEU A 347 -1.38 -11.10 -20.72
C LEU A 347 -2.21 -11.97 -19.76
N PRO A 348 -3.08 -11.34 -18.94
CA PRO A 348 -3.99 -12.07 -18.06
C PRO A 348 -4.82 -13.11 -18.82
N THR A 349 -5.00 -14.28 -18.19
CA THR A 349 -5.93 -15.30 -18.72
C THR A 349 -7.38 -14.85 -18.55
N SER A 350 -8.32 -15.49 -19.25
CA SER A 350 -9.77 -15.25 -19.04
C SER A 350 -10.19 -15.42 -17.58
N LYS A 351 -9.60 -16.37 -16.85
CA LYS A 351 -9.81 -16.53 -15.41
C LYS A 351 -9.28 -15.32 -14.62
N GLY A 352 -8.15 -14.75 -15.03
CA GLY A 352 -7.60 -13.52 -14.45
C GLY A 352 -8.50 -12.31 -14.75
N LEU A 353 -9.00 -12.19 -15.99
CA LEU A 353 -9.94 -11.14 -16.40
C LEU A 353 -11.26 -11.20 -15.64
N ALA A 354 -11.71 -12.39 -15.23
CA ALA A 354 -12.92 -12.55 -14.40
C ALA A 354 -12.80 -11.90 -13.01
N ALA A 355 -11.60 -11.52 -12.57
CA ALA A 355 -11.41 -10.73 -11.35
C ALA A 355 -11.71 -9.23 -11.55
N LEU A 356 -11.75 -8.75 -12.80
CA LEU A 356 -12.10 -7.37 -13.09
C LEU A 356 -13.62 -7.16 -13.04
N PRO A 357 -14.07 -5.94 -12.74
CA PRO A 357 -15.49 -5.61 -12.80
C PRO A 357 -16.12 -5.94 -14.18
N PRO A 358 -17.35 -6.47 -14.23
CA PRO A 358 -17.96 -6.97 -15.47
C PRO A 358 -18.06 -5.95 -16.62
N TYR A 359 -18.12 -4.65 -16.32
CA TYR A 359 -18.22 -3.59 -17.32
C TYR A 359 -16.92 -3.33 -18.09
N ILE A 360 -15.78 -3.83 -17.60
CA ILE A 360 -14.48 -3.70 -18.26
C ILE A 360 -14.31 -4.79 -19.33
N HIS A 361 -14.85 -5.98 -19.09
CA HIS A 361 -14.61 -7.14 -19.96
C HIS A 361 -14.97 -6.93 -21.45
N PRO A 362 -16.03 -6.18 -21.82
CA PRO A 362 -16.37 -5.95 -23.21
C PRO A 362 -15.39 -5.05 -23.97
N THR A 363 -14.58 -4.24 -23.28
CA THR A 363 -13.67 -3.27 -23.91
C THR A 363 -12.27 -3.81 -24.12
N LEU A 364 -11.92 -4.95 -23.52
CA LEU A 364 -10.59 -5.54 -23.64
C LEU A 364 -10.41 -6.27 -24.97
N LEU A 365 -9.51 -5.78 -25.80
CA LEU A 365 -9.14 -6.31 -27.11
C LEU A 365 -7.75 -6.93 -27.07
N PHE A 366 -7.53 -7.85 -26.14
CA PHE A 366 -6.24 -8.52 -26.01
C PHE A 366 -5.97 -9.45 -27.21
N PRO A 367 -4.73 -9.50 -27.72
CA PRO A 367 -4.38 -10.38 -28.83
C PRO A 367 -4.58 -11.85 -28.47
N ASP A 368 -4.93 -12.66 -29.48
CA ASP A 368 -5.16 -14.09 -29.34
C ASP A 368 -3.93 -14.85 -28.79
N SER A 369 -2.73 -14.34 -29.07
CA SER A 369 -1.46 -14.87 -28.54
C SER A 369 -1.37 -14.80 -27.02
N ARG A 370 -2.17 -13.93 -26.39
CA ARG A 370 -2.13 -13.58 -24.96
C ARG A 370 -0.74 -13.16 -24.51
N LYS A 371 0.00 -12.49 -25.40
CA LYS A 371 1.29 -11.88 -25.11
C LYS A 371 1.20 -10.39 -25.36
N VAL A 372 2.01 -9.63 -24.66
CA VAL A 372 2.23 -8.24 -25.02
C VAL A 372 3.11 -8.23 -26.26
N GLU A 373 2.56 -7.80 -27.40
CA GLU A 373 3.24 -7.81 -28.71
C GLU A 373 3.70 -6.42 -29.15
N GLU A 374 3.15 -5.37 -28.54
CA GLU A 374 3.37 -3.99 -28.95
C GLU A 374 3.60 -3.10 -27.72
N CYS A 375 4.44 -2.06 -27.89
CA CYS A 375 4.54 -0.94 -26.98
C CYS A 375 3.98 0.31 -27.66
N GLY A 376 3.31 1.18 -26.91
CA GLY A 376 2.59 2.30 -27.51
C GLY A 376 2.50 3.53 -26.62
N PRO A 377 2.12 4.67 -27.20
CA PRO A 377 1.71 5.84 -26.42
C PRO A 377 0.41 5.52 -25.67
N CYS A 378 0.12 6.30 -24.63
CA CYS A 378 -1.16 6.22 -23.93
C CYS A 378 -1.67 7.62 -23.64
N GLU A 379 -2.94 7.83 -23.96
CA GLU A 379 -3.59 9.12 -23.76
C GLU A 379 -3.95 9.32 -22.29
N LYS A 380 -3.98 10.58 -21.88
CA LYS A 380 -4.49 10.91 -20.55
C LYS A 380 -5.99 10.68 -20.49
N GLY A 381 -6.48 10.14 -19.37
CA GLY A 381 -7.86 9.69 -19.23
C GLY A 381 -8.09 8.23 -19.67
N ALA A 382 -7.10 7.59 -20.32
CA ALA A 382 -7.21 6.20 -20.71
C ALA A 382 -7.27 5.27 -19.49
N ILE A 383 -8.01 4.17 -19.65
CA ILE A 383 -8.00 3.07 -18.69
C ILE A 383 -6.76 2.22 -18.94
N VAL A 384 -6.04 1.93 -17.87
CA VAL A 384 -4.85 1.07 -17.87
C VAL A 384 -5.02 -0.05 -16.86
N PHE A 385 -4.35 -1.16 -17.14
CA PHE A 385 -4.35 -2.38 -16.36
C PHE A 385 -2.95 -2.70 -15.92
N LYS A 386 -2.83 -3.36 -14.77
CA LYS A 386 -1.57 -3.98 -14.36
C LYS A 386 -1.82 -5.29 -13.65
N SER A 387 -0.82 -6.13 -13.62
CA SER A 387 -0.77 -7.29 -12.73
C SER A 387 0.39 -7.13 -11.76
N GLY A 388 0.09 -6.76 -10.52
CA GLY A 388 1.07 -6.56 -9.44
C GLY A 388 1.21 -7.81 -8.54
N ARG A 389 2.32 -7.93 -7.81
CA ARG A 389 2.54 -9.05 -6.88
C ARG A 389 1.52 -9.03 -5.73
N THR A 390 1.24 -7.86 -5.18
CA THR A 390 0.43 -7.69 -3.97
C THR A 390 -1.05 -7.65 -4.31
N THR A 391 -1.42 -6.89 -5.35
CA THR A 391 -2.84 -6.67 -5.70
C THR A 391 -3.35 -7.53 -6.86
N GLY A 392 -2.46 -8.22 -7.58
CA GLY A 392 -2.85 -8.97 -8.78
C GLY A 392 -3.31 -8.04 -9.91
N LEU A 393 -4.29 -8.51 -10.69
CA LEU A 393 -4.85 -7.77 -11.81
C LEU A 393 -5.77 -6.65 -11.30
N THR A 394 -5.43 -5.41 -11.65
CA THR A 394 -6.13 -4.19 -11.23
C THR A 394 -6.23 -3.22 -12.41
N SER A 395 -7.19 -2.30 -12.33
CA SER A 395 -7.46 -1.30 -13.37
C SER A 395 -7.50 0.10 -12.77
N GLY A 396 -6.99 1.07 -13.51
CA GLY A 396 -6.93 2.47 -13.10
C GLY A 396 -7.11 3.39 -14.30
N THR A 397 -7.30 4.67 -14.03
CA THR A 397 -7.38 5.73 -15.04
C THR A 397 -6.15 6.61 -14.93
N LEU A 398 -5.51 6.89 -16.07
CA LEU A 398 -4.44 7.88 -16.15
C LEU A 398 -5.02 9.28 -15.93
N SER A 399 -4.51 10.00 -14.95
CA SER A 399 -4.91 11.39 -14.69
C SER A 399 -4.59 12.30 -15.87
N HIS A 400 -5.45 13.31 -16.10
CA HIS A 400 -5.28 14.36 -17.11
C HIS A 400 -4.13 15.33 -16.82
N VAL A 401 -3.47 15.17 -15.67
CA VAL A 401 -2.39 16.00 -15.18
C VAL A 401 -1.26 15.12 -14.66
N ASP A 402 -0.03 15.52 -14.95
CA ASP A 402 1.15 14.83 -14.45
C ASP A 402 1.44 15.20 -13.00
N THR A 403 1.93 14.22 -12.25
CA THR A 403 2.45 14.40 -10.90
C THR A 403 3.91 14.81 -10.95
N THR A 404 4.34 15.63 -9.99
CA THR A 404 5.77 15.79 -9.71
C THR A 404 6.19 14.89 -8.56
N VAL A 405 7.31 14.20 -8.73
CA VAL A 405 8.01 13.50 -7.65
C VAL A 405 9.34 14.21 -7.40
N ASN A 406 9.65 14.45 -6.13
CA ASN A 406 10.94 14.97 -5.70
C ASN A 406 11.84 13.79 -5.32
N PHE A 407 12.72 13.42 -6.25
CA PHE A 407 13.69 12.36 -6.09
C PHE A 407 15.05 12.98 -5.70
N ASN A 408 15.44 12.86 -4.43
CA ASN A 408 16.72 13.37 -3.90
C ASN A 408 17.00 14.85 -4.27
N GLY A 409 16.00 15.72 -4.14
CA GLY A 409 16.11 17.14 -4.45
C GLY A 409 15.95 17.48 -5.95
N ARG A 410 15.74 16.47 -6.81
CA ARG A 410 15.42 16.66 -8.23
C ARG A 410 13.94 16.40 -8.47
N THR A 411 13.26 17.37 -9.07
CA THR A 411 11.88 17.21 -9.48
C THR A 411 11.79 16.49 -10.82
N VAL A 412 11.03 15.40 -10.85
CA VAL A 412 10.73 14.63 -12.06
C VAL A 412 9.23 14.47 -12.23
N SER A 413 8.79 14.28 -13.46
CA SER A 413 7.38 14.01 -13.80
C SER A 413 7.08 12.53 -13.62
N ALA A 414 5.82 12.22 -13.30
CA ALA A 414 5.28 10.88 -13.24
C ALA A 414 3.82 10.90 -13.71
N TRP A 415 3.40 9.84 -14.38
CA TRP A 415 1.99 9.60 -14.61
C TRP A 415 1.32 9.20 -13.30
N HIS A 416 0.17 9.80 -13.00
CA HIS A 416 -0.67 9.44 -11.87
C HIS A 416 -1.80 8.53 -12.35
N VAL A 417 -1.81 7.29 -11.87
CA VAL A 417 -2.86 6.31 -12.13
C VAL A 417 -3.74 6.20 -10.90
N ILE A 418 -5.05 6.42 -11.07
CA ILE A 418 -6.03 6.41 -9.98
C ILE A 418 -6.92 5.19 -10.14
N GLY A 419 -7.20 4.49 -9.06
CA GLY A 419 -8.08 3.33 -9.05
C GLY A 419 -9.51 3.65 -9.49
N ILE A 420 -10.18 2.67 -10.12
CA ILE A 420 -11.56 2.85 -10.59
C ILE A 420 -12.55 2.44 -9.48
N ASN A 421 -13.64 3.19 -9.33
CA ASN A 421 -14.71 2.91 -8.37
C ASN A 421 -14.22 2.79 -6.92
N ASN A 422 -13.26 3.65 -6.52
CA ASN A 422 -12.66 3.63 -5.19
C ASN A 422 -11.99 2.30 -4.82
N VAL A 423 -11.63 1.49 -5.82
CA VAL A 423 -10.80 0.29 -5.64
C VAL A 423 -9.35 0.69 -5.82
N PRO A 424 -8.46 0.42 -4.84
CA PRO A 424 -7.03 0.68 -4.96
C PRO A 424 -6.42 0.17 -6.28
N PHE A 425 -5.70 1.03 -6.99
CA PHE A 425 -5.01 0.61 -8.22
C PHE A 425 -3.81 -0.30 -7.91
N CYS A 426 -3.05 0.03 -6.86
CA CYS A 426 -1.84 -0.66 -6.49
C CYS A 426 -1.57 -0.59 -4.99
N ASP A 427 -0.66 -1.44 -4.52
CA ASP A 427 -0.12 -1.36 -3.17
C ASP A 427 1.39 -1.60 -3.17
N SER A 428 2.01 -1.46 -2.00
CA SER A 428 3.42 -1.76 -1.78
C SER A 428 3.79 -3.14 -2.30
N GLY A 429 4.80 -3.18 -3.16
CA GLY A 429 5.26 -4.41 -3.82
C GLY A 429 4.74 -4.62 -5.24
N ASP A 430 3.86 -3.75 -5.75
CA ASP A 430 3.45 -3.78 -7.16
C ASP A 430 4.42 -3.04 -8.09
N SER A 431 5.39 -2.29 -7.54
CA SER A 431 6.44 -1.61 -8.33
C SER A 431 7.15 -2.59 -9.26
N GLY A 432 7.40 -2.16 -10.49
CA GLY A 432 7.92 -2.98 -11.58
C GLY A 432 6.85 -3.64 -12.46
N SER A 433 5.56 -3.54 -12.09
CA SER A 433 4.47 -4.02 -12.94
C SER A 433 4.29 -3.16 -14.19
N TRP A 434 4.01 -3.82 -15.31
CA TRP A 434 3.68 -3.14 -16.56
C TRP A 434 2.28 -2.58 -16.50
N LEU A 435 2.14 -1.36 -17.03
CA LEU A 435 0.86 -0.78 -17.40
C LEU A 435 0.53 -1.19 -18.83
N ILE A 436 -0.68 -1.71 -19.01
CA ILE A 436 -1.18 -2.22 -20.28
C ILE A 436 -2.48 -1.49 -20.59
N ASP A 437 -2.69 -1.07 -21.84
CA ASP A 437 -3.96 -0.48 -22.26
C ASP A 437 -5.04 -1.55 -22.53
N GLU A 438 -6.22 -1.12 -22.96
CA GLU A 438 -7.32 -2.03 -23.32
C GLU A 438 -7.02 -2.93 -24.54
N ASN A 439 -6.03 -2.56 -25.36
CA ASN A 439 -5.60 -3.33 -26.54
C ASN A 439 -4.47 -4.31 -26.23
N GLY A 440 -4.03 -4.40 -24.98
CA GLY A 440 -2.92 -5.28 -24.59
C GLY A 440 -1.53 -4.70 -24.87
N LYS A 441 -1.42 -3.40 -25.21
CA LYS A 441 -0.14 -2.74 -25.48
C LYS A 441 0.55 -2.34 -24.18
N TRP A 442 1.88 -2.52 -24.12
CA TRP A 442 2.67 -1.98 -23.01
C TRP A 442 2.80 -0.46 -23.14
N VAL A 443 2.25 0.26 -22.15
CA VAL A 443 2.18 1.72 -22.17
C VAL A 443 2.96 2.39 -21.05
N GLY A 444 3.31 1.67 -19.98
CA GLY A 444 4.09 2.25 -18.89
C GLY A 444 4.63 1.24 -17.89
N LEU A 445 5.42 1.75 -16.94
CA LEU A 445 5.99 0.98 -15.84
C LEU A 445 5.60 1.64 -14.53
N LEU A 446 4.88 0.93 -13.65
CA LEU A 446 4.59 1.39 -12.29
C LEU A 446 5.89 1.37 -11.47
N PHE A 447 6.26 2.47 -10.82
CA PHE A 447 7.46 2.52 -9.97
C PHE A 447 7.14 2.81 -8.50
N ALA A 448 6.01 3.45 -8.19
CA ALA A 448 5.66 3.74 -6.80
C ALA A 448 4.14 3.68 -6.54
N CYS A 449 3.79 3.38 -5.30
CA CYS A 449 2.46 3.57 -4.71
C CYS A 449 2.59 4.64 -3.60
N PRO A 450 2.27 5.92 -3.85
CA PRO A 450 2.37 6.98 -2.84
C PRO A 450 1.45 6.82 -1.62
N PHE A 451 0.33 6.09 -1.78
CA PHE A 451 -0.70 5.93 -0.74
C PHE A 451 -1.02 4.45 -0.52
N PRO A 452 -0.01 3.65 -0.08
CA PRO A 452 -0.16 2.21 0.05
C PRO A 452 -1.24 1.88 1.07
N SER A 453 -2.11 0.95 0.72
CA SER A 453 -3.24 0.51 1.54
C SER A 453 -4.25 1.61 1.92
N TYR A 454 -4.23 2.74 1.20
CA TYR A 454 -5.22 3.81 1.28
C TYR A 454 -5.98 3.93 -0.04
N THR A 455 -5.73 4.99 -0.82
CA THR A 455 -6.33 5.16 -2.14
C THR A 455 -5.66 4.26 -3.18
N GLY A 456 -4.44 3.79 -2.89
CA GLY A 456 -3.70 2.86 -3.75
C GLY A 456 -3.36 3.42 -5.11
N ASP A 457 -3.16 4.72 -5.22
CA ASP A 457 -2.77 5.36 -6.47
C ASP A 457 -1.40 4.85 -6.93
N GLY A 458 -1.15 4.85 -8.24
CA GLY A 458 0.13 4.47 -8.82
C GLY A 458 0.85 5.64 -9.48
N TYR A 459 2.17 5.70 -9.33
CA TYR A 459 3.05 6.55 -10.13
C TYR A 459 3.81 5.71 -11.15
N ALA A 460 3.75 6.15 -12.41
CA ALA A 460 4.29 5.38 -13.52
C ALA A 460 5.13 6.23 -14.49
N ILE A 461 5.98 5.54 -15.25
CA ILE A 461 6.82 6.08 -16.32
C ILE A 461 6.24 5.61 -17.67
N PRO A 462 6.14 6.46 -18.70
CA PRO A 462 5.72 6.04 -20.03
C PRO A 462 6.69 4.99 -20.62
N ALA A 463 6.17 3.93 -21.23
CA ALA A 463 6.99 2.85 -21.79
C ALA A 463 7.94 3.37 -22.89
N LEU A 464 7.46 4.28 -23.75
CA LEU A 464 8.28 4.85 -24.83
C LEU A 464 9.46 5.68 -24.31
N GLU A 465 9.30 6.40 -23.19
CA GLU A 465 10.39 7.15 -22.57
C GLU A 465 11.40 6.22 -21.90
N LEU A 466 10.91 5.13 -21.31
CA LEU A 466 11.75 4.10 -20.71
C LEU A 466 12.57 3.36 -21.77
N ILE A 467 11.95 2.94 -22.88
CA ILE A 467 12.64 2.31 -24.01
C ILE A 467 13.73 3.23 -24.55
N LYS A 468 13.40 4.50 -24.78
CA LYS A 468 14.35 5.48 -25.28
C LYS A 468 15.56 5.66 -24.35
N ASP A 469 15.36 5.74 -23.02
CA ASP A 469 16.47 5.83 -22.07
C ASP A 469 17.31 4.54 -22.03
N ILE A 470 16.67 3.37 -22.11
CA ILE A 470 17.38 2.09 -22.18
C ILE A 470 18.26 2.02 -23.43
N GLU A 471 17.69 2.28 -24.61
CA GLU A 471 18.41 2.21 -25.88
C GLU A 471 19.55 3.23 -25.92
N ALA A 472 19.32 4.45 -25.41
CA ALA A 472 20.34 5.48 -25.32
C ALA A 472 21.49 5.09 -24.38
N LEU A 473 21.20 4.46 -23.24
CA LEU A 473 22.24 4.03 -22.30
C LEU A 473 23.04 2.84 -22.85
N VAL A 474 22.32 1.86 -23.37
CA VAL A 474 22.88 0.55 -23.73
C VAL A 474 23.52 0.56 -25.11
N GLY A 475 23.07 1.42 -26.02
CA GLY A 475 23.45 1.40 -27.43
C GLY A 475 22.86 0.21 -28.20
N GLY A 476 21.82 -0.43 -27.66
CA GLY A 476 21.10 -1.55 -28.26
C GLY A 476 19.66 -1.16 -28.62
N ARG A 477 18.88 -2.15 -29.06
CA ARG A 477 17.43 -2.01 -29.27
C ARG A 477 16.66 -2.80 -28.22
N VAL A 478 15.56 -2.25 -27.73
CA VAL A 478 14.62 -2.99 -26.89
C VAL A 478 13.65 -3.70 -27.82
N GLU A 479 13.65 -5.03 -27.77
CA GLU A 479 12.73 -5.87 -28.51
C GLU A 479 11.83 -6.62 -27.55
N ILE A 480 10.54 -6.69 -27.88
CA ILE A 480 9.61 -7.59 -27.22
C ILE A 480 9.98 -9.01 -27.70
N PRO A 481 10.20 -9.99 -26.80
CA PRO A 481 10.59 -11.33 -27.20
C PRO A 481 9.60 -11.92 -28.21
N ILE A 482 10.08 -12.16 -29.44
CA ILE A 482 9.41 -12.96 -30.46
C ILE A 482 9.87 -14.40 -30.21
N ASP A 483 8.94 -15.36 -30.15
CA ASP A 483 9.20 -16.76 -29.79
C ASP A 483 10.35 -17.42 -30.58
#